data_AF-A0A1B6FM87-F1
#
_entry.id   AF-A0A1B6FM87-F1
#
_cell.length_a   1.000
_cell.length_b   1.000
_cell.length_c   1.000
_cell.angle_alpha   90.00
_cell.angle_beta   90.00
_cell.angle_gamma   90.00
#
_symmetry.space_group_name_H-M   'P 1'
#
loop_
_entity.id
_entity.type
_entity.pdbx_description
1 polymer ?
#
loop_
_entity_poly.entity_id
_entity_poly.type
_entity_poly.pdbx_seq_one_letter_code
_entity_poly.pdbx_strand_id
1 'polypeptide(L)'
;RKTKRWSMCFFYNMLNISSINSFVIYCHNYYRRNRNEKLVLNRQNFMLTLHKQLCEEWQQVRFQKDNMPKPLKTCLASVLNTEIVRSEDVQQEKGARKY
;
A
#
# COMPACT_ATOMS: atom_id res chain seq x y z
N ARG A 1 -3.27 15.86 -13.66
CA ARG A 1 -3.54 14.89 -14.76
C ARG A 1 -4.31 15.60 -15.86
N LYS A 2 -4.05 15.32 -17.15
CA LYS A 2 -4.88 15.85 -18.24
C LYS A 2 -6.28 15.26 -18.14
N THR A 3 -7.31 16.10 -18.07
CA THR A 3 -8.72 15.73 -17.97
C THR A 3 -9.57 16.84 -18.59
N LYS A 4 -10.68 16.49 -19.24
CA LYS A 4 -11.65 17.45 -19.79
C LYS A 4 -12.74 17.85 -18.78
N ARG A 5 -12.73 17.27 -17.57
CA ARG A 5 -13.71 17.55 -16.52
C ARG A 5 -13.13 18.55 -15.53
N TRP A 6 -13.69 19.76 -15.48
CA TRP A 6 -13.23 20.85 -14.62
C TRP A 6 -13.25 20.53 -13.12
N SER A 7 -14.22 19.73 -12.66
CA SER A 7 -14.37 19.32 -11.25
C SER A 7 -13.19 18.49 -10.77
N MET A 8 -12.57 17.71 -11.66
CA MET A 8 -11.36 16.96 -11.34
C MET A 8 -10.17 17.90 -11.06
N CYS A 9 -10.14 19.11 -11.62
CA CYS A 9 -9.11 20.10 -11.31
C CYS A 9 -9.18 20.50 -9.83
N PHE A 10 -10.37 20.85 -9.34
CA PHE A 10 -10.60 21.17 -7.93
C PHE A 10 -10.25 19.99 -7.03
N PHE A 11 -10.68 18.77 -7.39
CA PHE A 11 -10.36 17.57 -6.63
C PHE A 11 -8.85 17.36 -6.45
N TYR A 12 -8.06 17.47 -7.53
CA TYR A 12 -6.60 17.34 -7.43
C TYR A 12 -5.96 18.45 -6.59
N ASN A 13 -6.48 19.68 -6.66
CA ASN A 13 -6.00 20.77 -5.81
C ASN A 13 -6.35 20.53 -4.34
N MET A 14 -7.54 20.01 -4.03
CA MET A 14 -7.92 19.64 -2.67
C MET A 14 -6.98 18.57 -2.10
N LEU A 15 -6.60 17.57 -2.89
CA LEU A 15 -5.62 16.55 -2.46
C LEU A 15 -4.26 17.16 -2.15
N ASN A 16 -3.78 18.11 -2.95
CA ASN A 16 -2.51 18.79 -2.71
C ASN A 16 -2.54 19.59 -1.40
N ILE A 17 -3.58 20.41 -1.20
CA ILE A 17 -3.75 21.22 0.01
C ILE A 17 -3.83 20.31 1.25
N SER A 18 -4.65 19.25 1.17
CA SER A 18 -4.81 18.29 2.27
C SER A 18 -3.50 17.57 2.61
N SER A 19 -2.70 17.21 1.60
CA SER A 19 -1.40 16.54 1.79
C SER A 19 -0.39 17.46 2.49
N ILE A 20 -0.37 18.75 2.16
CA ILE A 20 0.50 19.72 2.83
C ILE A 20 0.04 19.97 4.27
N ASN A 21 -1.27 20.21 4.46
CA ASN A 21 -1.82 20.51 5.78
C ASN A 21 -1.64 19.35 6.76
N SER A 22 -1.91 18.11 6.31
CA SER A 22 -1.70 16.91 7.13
C SER A 22 -0.22 16.72 7.50
N PHE A 23 0.71 17.01 6.59
CA PHE A 23 2.14 16.95 6.88
C PHE A 23 2.56 17.97 7.95
N VAL A 24 2.06 19.21 7.90
CA VAL A 24 2.35 20.23 8.91
C VAL A 24 1.88 19.77 10.31
N ILE A 25 0.65 19.27 10.41
CA ILE A 25 0.09 18.75 11.66
C ILE A 25 0.91 17.56 12.17
N TYR A 26 1.29 16.64 11.28
CA TYR A 26 2.16 15.51 11.61
C TYR A 26 3.50 15.97 12.19
N CYS A 27 4.19 16.90 11.52
CA CYS A 27 5.47 17.44 11.98
C CYS A 27 5.34 18.08 13.37
N HIS A 28 4.34 18.93 13.57
CA HIS A 28 4.10 19.59 14.85
C HIS A 28 3.88 18.57 15.98
N ASN A 29 3.02 17.58 15.75
CA ASN A 29 2.72 16.55 16.74
C ASN A 29 3.92 15.63 17.00
N TYR A 30 4.73 15.35 15.98
CA TYR A 30 5.94 14.55 16.12
C TYR A 30 6.96 15.25 17.00
N TYR A 31 7.30 16.51 16.73
CA TYR A 31 8.25 17.27 17.55
C TYR A 31 7.76 17.50 18.98
N ARG A 32 6.44 17.71 19.15
CA ARG A 32 5.84 17.84 20.48
C ARG A 32 5.99 16.57 21.32
N ARG A 33 5.86 15.38 20.71
CA ARG A 33 5.93 14.08 21.42
C ARG A 33 7.36 13.58 21.58
N ASN A 34 8.21 13.76 20.58
CA ASN A 34 9.56 13.22 20.53
C ASN A 34 10.59 14.34 20.78
N ARG A 35 10.50 14.99 21.94
CA ARG A 35 11.31 16.18 22.28
C ARG A 35 12.83 15.99 22.16
N ASN A 36 13.32 14.75 22.25
CA ASN A 36 14.75 14.46 22.34
C ASN A 36 15.30 13.47 21.30
N GLU A 37 14.51 12.88 20.40
CA GLU A 37 15.03 11.88 19.45
C GLU A 37 14.28 11.82 18.09
N LYS A 38 15.10 11.56 17.05
CA LYS A 38 14.80 11.38 15.62
C LYS A 38 14.30 12.59 14.83
N LEU A 39 14.88 12.75 13.65
CA LEU A 39 14.43 13.67 12.61
C LEU A 39 13.05 13.22 12.10
N VAL A 40 12.14 14.18 11.95
CA VAL A 40 10.85 13.96 11.30
C VAL A 40 11.07 13.42 9.88
N LEU A 41 10.18 12.53 9.43
CA LEU A 41 10.16 12.07 8.04
C LEU A 41 10.15 13.26 7.08
N ASN A 42 10.95 13.20 6.02
CA ASN A 42 10.81 14.17 4.93
C ASN A 42 9.41 14.03 4.30
N ARG A 43 8.98 15.07 3.56
CA ARG A 43 7.65 15.09 2.92
C ARG A 43 7.41 13.92 1.97
N GLN A 44 8.42 13.49 1.21
CA GLN A 44 8.33 12.37 0.29
C GLN A 44 8.07 11.05 1.03
N ASN A 45 8.84 10.77 2.10
CA ASN A 45 8.69 9.56 2.90
C ASN A 45 7.36 9.54 3.66
N PHE A 46 6.89 10.71 4.11
CA PHE A 46 5.54 10.86 4.64
C PHE A 46 4.49 10.46 3.59
N MET A 47 4.58 10.98 2.37
CA MET A 47 3.63 10.65 1.29
C MET A 47 3.70 9.18 0.86
N LEU A 48 4.89 8.56 0.85
CA LEU A 48 5.03 7.12 0.57
C LEU A 48 4.38 6.27 1.66
N THR A 49 4.54 6.67 2.92
CA THR A 49 3.89 6.01 4.07
C THR A 49 2.38 6.15 3.98
N LEU A 50 1.88 7.36 3.72
CA LEU A 50 0.45 7.64 3.53
C LEU A 50 -0.13 6.81 2.37
N HIS A 51 0.58 6.73 1.25
CA HIS A 51 0.19 5.90 0.11
C HIS A 51 0.03 4.43 0.53
N LYS A 52 1.03 3.89 1.24
CA LYS A 52 0.97 2.50 1.73
C LYS A 52 -0.26 2.29 2.60
N GLN A 53 -0.47 3.15 3.60
CA GLN A 53 -1.61 3.07 4.52
C GLN A 53 -2.97 3.14 3.82
N LEU A 54 -3.11 3.98 2.80
CA LEU A 54 -4.38 4.12 2.06
C LEU A 54 -4.65 2.95 1.10
N CYS A 55 -3.61 2.29 0.59
CA CYS A 55 -3.74 1.25 -0.42
C CYS A 55 -3.66 -0.17 0.13
N GLU A 56 -3.12 -0.38 1.33
CA GLU A 56 -2.84 -1.69 1.90
C GLU A 56 -4.07 -2.60 2.00
N GLU A 57 -5.17 -2.12 2.58
CA GLU A 57 -6.43 -2.88 2.70
C GLU A 57 -6.95 -3.31 1.32
N TRP A 58 -6.98 -2.38 0.36
CA TRP A 58 -7.43 -2.68 -1.00
C TRP A 58 -6.51 -3.66 -1.73
N GLN A 59 -5.19 -3.59 -1.48
CA GLN A 59 -4.22 -4.54 -2.02
C GLN A 59 -4.44 -5.94 -1.45
N GLN A 60 -4.74 -6.05 -0.15
CA GLN A 60 -5.07 -7.33 0.51
C GLN A 60 -6.34 -7.94 -0.07
N VAL A 61 -7.43 -7.17 -0.18
CA VAL A 61 -8.69 -7.61 -0.80
C VAL A 61 -8.46 -8.07 -2.24
N ARG A 62 -7.60 -7.35 -2.98
CA ARG A 62 -7.27 -7.71 -4.35
C ARG A 62 -6.47 -9.02 -4.41
N PHE A 63 -5.54 -9.24 -3.47
CA PHE A 63 -4.69 -10.43 -3.41
C PHE A 63 -5.48 -11.72 -3.17
N GLN A 64 -6.57 -11.64 -2.42
CA GLN A 64 -7.48 -12.77 -2.15
C GLN A 64 -8.25 -13.26 -3.39
N LYS A 65 -8.24 -12.54 -4.51
CA LYS A 65 -8.93 -12.99 -5.73
C LYS A 65 -8.16 -14.13 -6.41
N ASP A 66 -8.87 -15.20 -6.73
CA ASP A 66 -8.29 -16.40 -7.35
C ASP A 66 -7.82 -16.16 -8.79
N ASN A 67 -8.59 -15.41 -9.58
CA ASN A 67 -8.34 -15.21 -11.01
C ASN A 67 -7.34 -14.08 -11.32
N MET A 68 -6.38 -13.82 -10.43
CA MET A 68 -5.37 -12.79 -10.65
C MET A 68 -4.19 -13.34 -11.47
N PRO A 69 -3.67 -12.57 -12.46
CA PRO A 69 -2.44 -12.94 -13.14
C PRO A 69 -1.28 -13.17 -12.15
N LYS A 70 -0.59 -14.31 -12.28
CA LYS A 70 0.58 -14.69 -11.46
C LYS A 70 1.59 -13.55 -11.24
N PRO A 71 2.06 -12.80 -12.26
CA PRO A 71 3.07 -11.74 -12.04
C PRO A 71 2.56 -10.62 -11.13
N LEU A 72 1.26 -10.28 -11.24
CA LEU A 72 0.65 -9.28 -10.38
C LEU A 72 0.51 -9.79 -8.93
N LYS A 73 0.19 -11.08 -8.76
CA LYS A 73 0.08 -11.72 -7.44
C LYS A 73 1.45 -11.77 -6.74
N THR A 74 2.53 -12.07 -7.46
CA THR A 74 3.91 -12.00 -6.97
C THR A 74 4.33 -10.58 -6.57
N CYS A 75 3.97 -9.57 -7.37
CA CYS A 75 4.25 -8.17 -7.04
C CYS A 75 3.47 -7.71 -5.79
N LEU A 76 2.20 -8.10 -5.65
CA LEU A 76 1.43 -7.78 -4.45
C LEU A 76 1.96 -8.51 -3.22
N ALA A 77 2.36 -9.78 -3.36
CA ALA A 77 2.97 -10.56 -2.29
C ALA A 77 4.25 -9.90 -1.77
N SER A 78 5.12 -9.38 -2.65
CA SER A 78 6.34 -8.67 -2.24
C SER A 78 6.04 -7.35 -1.53
N VAL A 79 5.03 -6.60 -1.99
CA VAL A 79 4.62 -5.33 -1.35
C VAL A 79 3.96 -5.57 0.02
N LEU A 80 3.16 -6.63 0.15
CA LEU A 80 2.46 -7.02 1.37
C LEU A 80 3.32 -7.88 2.31
N ASN A 81 4.55 -8.22 1.93
CA ASN A 81 5.43 -9.16 2.63
C ASN A 81 4.73 -10.48 3.00
N THR A 82 3.91 -11.01 2.09
CA THR A 82 3.17 -12.26 2.28
C THR A 82 3.78 -13.35 1.40
N GLU A 83 3.99 -14.54 1.93
CA GLU A 83 4.46 -15.67 1.15
C GLU A 83 3.33 -16.24 0.28
N ILE A 84 3.61 -16.44 -1.01
CA ILE A 84 2.69 -17.17 -1.89
C ILE A 84 2.89 -18.65 -1.60
N VAL A 85 2.02 -19.23 -0.78
CA VAL A 85 1.92 -20.69 -0.64
C VAL A 85 1.49 -21.24 -2.00
N ARG A 86 2.39 -21.98 -2.67
CA ARG A 86 2.10 -22.56 -3.97
C ARG A 86 1.19 -23.77 -3.74
N SER A 87 0.07 -23.84 -4.44
CA SER A 87 -0.83 -25.01 -4.41
C SER A 87 -0.15 -26.32 -4.89
N GLU A 88 1.01 -26.22 -5.53
CA GLU A 88 1.85 -27.35 -5.95
C GLU A 88 2.48 -28.09 -4.75
N ASP A 89 2.71 -27.41 -3.62
CA ASP A 89 3.27 -28.02 -2.40
C ASP A 89 2.23 -28.87 -1.64
N VAL A 90 0.94 -28.66 -1.89
CA VAL A 90 -0.16 -29.44 -1.28
C VAL A 90 -0.46 -30.74 -2.04
N GLN A 91 0.02 -30.88 -3.28
CA GLN A 91 -0.23 -32.06 -4.10
C GLN A 91 0.81 -33.19 -3.92
N GLN A 92 1.94 -32.94 -3.25
CA GLN A 92 2.98 -33.96 -3.03
C GLN A 92 2.67 -34.95 -1.90
N GLU A 93 1.67 -34.71 -1.05
CA GLU A 93 1.29 -35.65 0.03
C GLU A 93 0.22 -36.68 -0.34
N LYS A 94 -0.42 -36.58 -1.52
CA LYS A 94 -1.37 -37.62 -1.97
C LYS A 94 -0.59 -38.73 -2.67
N GLY A 95 -0.06 -39.63 -1.86
CA GLY A 95 0.69 -40.81 -2.28
C GLY A 95 0.01 -41.64 -3.38
N ALA A 96 0.84 -42.35 -4.15
CA ALA A 96 0.46 -43.12 -5.32
C ALA A 96 -0.75 -44.03 -5.06
N ARG A 97 -1.78 -43.93 -5.93
CA ARG A 97 -2.86 -44.93 -6.00
C ARG A 97 -2.24 -46.28 -6.32
N LYS A 98 -2.30 -47.20 -5.37
CA LYS A 98 -2.06 -48.63 -5.62
C LYS A 98 -3.25 -49.16 -6.43
N TYR A 99 -2.94 -49.78 -7.56
CA TYR A 99 -3.86 -50.60 -8.34
C TYR A 99 -3.92 -52.01 -7.75
#